data_AF-A0A7L0CSR6-F1
#
_entry.id   AF-A0A7L0CSR6-F1
#
_cell.length_a   1.000
_cell.length_b   1.000
_cell.length_c   1.000
_cell.angle_alpha   90.00
_cell.angle_beta   90.00
_cell.angle_gamma   90.00
#
_symmetry.space_group_name_H-M   'P 1'
#
loop_
_entity.id
_entity.type
_entity.pdbx_description
1 polymer ?
#
loop_
_entity_poly.entity_id
_entity_poly.type
_entity_poly.pdbx_seq_one_letter_code
_entity_poly.pdbx_strand_id
1 'polypeptide(L)'
;MERMIIFCMLFFCSSMALTAAPYRIVKYKQLLKTIRQLEPTVKDKDVELLHTPENPVDECLLTAVTCFQRGILNLEPANHQVNSTFTQTTKVLKNFTFSNPGEQCESSCESYKKKNPKEFLKSFAKLMTKVIR
;
A
#
# COMPACT_ATOMS: atom_id res chain seq x y z
N MET A 1 -23.89 -4.71 -54.17
CA MET A 1 -22.88 -4.14 -53.25
C MET A 1 -23.36 -4.22 -51.80
N GLU A 2 -23.84 -5.38 -51.34
CA GLU A 2 -24.42 -5.54 -49.98
C GLU A 2 -23.73 -6.60 -49.13
N ARG A 3 -22.93 -7.49 -49.74
CA ARG A 3 -22.17 -8.53 -49.02
C ARG A 3 -20.86 -8.05 -48.38
N MET A 4 -20.41 -6.83 -48.69
CA MET A 4 -19.14 -6.29 -48.17
C MET A 4 -19.31 -5.46 -46.88
N ILE A 5 -20.54 -5.18 -46.44
CA ILE A 5 -20.82 -4.35 -45.25
C ILE A 5 -20.91 -5.21 -43.97
N ILE A 6 -21.10 -6.53 -44.11
CA ILE A 6 -21.26 -7.45 -42.97
C ILE A 6 -19.92 -7.75 -42.27
N PHE A 7 -18.79 -7.62 -42.98
CA PHE A 7 -17.47 -7.83 -42.38
C PHE A 7 -16.95 -6.64 -41.54
N CYS A 8 -17.50 -5.44 -41.73
CA CYS A 8 -17.08 -4.27 -40.94
C CYS A 8 -17.76 -4.18 -39.57
N MET A 9 -18.95 -4.77 -39.38
CA MET A 9 -19.61 -4.76 -38.06
C MET A 9 -19.06 -5.82 -37.10
N LEU A 10 -18.43 -6.88 -37.60
CA LEU A 10 -17.83 -7.93 -36.75
C LEU A 10 -16.38 -7.64 -36.36
N PHE A 11 -15.70 -6.72 -37.04
CA PHE A 11 -14.30 -6.37 -36.75
C PHE A 11 -14.14 -5.18 -35.78
N PHE A 12 -15.22 -4.43 -35.53
CA PHE A 12 -15.20 -3.28 -34.61
C PHE A 12 -15.51 -3.62 -33.14
N CYS A 13 -15.82 -4.89 -32.83
CA CYS A 13 -16.04 -5.35 -31.45
C CYS A 13 -14.78 -5.97 -30.80
N SER A 14 -13.70 -6.13 -31.55
CA SER A 14 -12.43 -6.63 -31.03
C SER A 14 -11.45 -5.49 -30.83
N SER A 15 -11.00 -5.30 -29.59
CA SER A 15 -9.86 -4.46 -29.18
C SER A 15 -10.18 -3.08 -28.61
N MET A 16 -11.19 -2.95 -27.76
CA MET A 16 -10.94 -2.18 -26.53
C MET A 16 -10.13 -3.06 -25.58
N ALA A 17 -8.88 -3.35 -25.96
CA ALA A 17 -7.87 -3.69 -24.97
C ALA A 17 -7.56 -2.38 -24.24
N LEU A 18 -8.49 -1.95 -23.38
CA LEU A 18 -8.17 -1.00 -22.34
C LEU A 18 -6.97 -1.60 -21.64
N THR A 19 -5.82 -0.95 -21.80
CA THR A 19 -4.63 -1.17 -20.99
C THR A 19 -4.97 -0.75 -19.56
N ALA A 20 -5.87 -1.48 -18.92
CA ALA A 20 -6.13 -1.36 -17.51
C ALA A 20 -4.79 -1.65 -16.84
N ALA A 21 -4.24 -0.66 -16.15
CA ALA A 21 -3.07 -0.88 -15.32
C ALA A 21 -3.32 -2.17 -14.52
N PRO A 22 -2.35 -3.11 -14.46
CA PRO A 22 -2.52 -4.38 -13.79
C PRO A 22 -3.24 -4.15 -12.47
N TYR A 23 -4.34 -4.86 -12.20
CA TYR A 23 -5.21 -4.65 -11.03
C TYR A 23 -4.41 -4.42 -9.72
N ARG A 24 -3.26 -5.10 -9.59
CA ARG A 24 -2.27 -4.91 -8.51
C ARG A 24 -1.76 -3.47 -8.37
N ILE A 25 -1.37 -2.82 -9.47
CA ILE A 25 -0.88 -1.44 -9.48
C ILE A 25 -1.97 -0.48 -8.98
N VAL A 26 -3.21 -0.64 -9.44
CA VAL A 26 -4.34 0.18 -8.99
C VAL A 26 -4.57 -0.01 -7.48
N LYS A 27 -4.58 -1.26 -7.02
CA LYS A 27 -4.69 -1.61 -5.59
C LYS A 27 -3.58 -0.94 -4.76
N TYR A 28 -2.32 -1.03 -5.20
CA TYR A 28 -1.19 -0.48 -4.45
C TYR A 28 -1.16 1.05 -4.48
N LYS A 29 -1.57 1.69 -5.59
CA LYS A 29 -1.79 3.15 -5.64
C LYS A 29 -2.86 3.60 -4.64
N GLN A 30 -3.94 2.83 -4.49
CA GLN A 30 -4.97 3.11 -3.49
C GLN A 30 -4.42 2.98 -2.08
N LEU A 31 -3.63 1.93 -1.78
CA LEU A 31 -2.97 1.78 -0.48
C LEU A 31 -2.02 2.94 -0.18
N LEU A 32 -1.21 3.37 -1.16
CA LEU A 32 -0.33 4.54 -1.02
C LEU A 32 -1.12 5.80 -0.68
N LYS A 33 -2.29 6.01 -1.32
CA LYS A 33 -3.20 7.12 -0.99
C LYS A 33 -3.72 6.98 0.45
N THR A 34 -4.11 5.79 0.87
CA THR A 34 -4.57 5.52 2.25
C THR A 34 -3.47 5.78 3.28
N ILE A 35 -2.21 5.41 3.02
CA ILE A 35 -1.07 5.70 3.90
C ILE A 35 -0.89 7.23 4.07
N ARG A 36 -0.94 7.97 2.95
CA ARG A 36 -0.84 9.45 2.98
C ARG A 36 -2.03 10.11 3.69
N GLN A 37 -3.21 9.50 3.62
CA GLN A 37 -4.39 9.98 4.34
C GLN A 37 -4.30 9.69 5.85
N LEU A 38 -3.64 8.60 6.25
CA LEU A 38 -3.42 8.26 7.65
C LEU A 38 -2.40 9.20 8.32
N GLU A 39 -1.33 9.60 7.62
CA GLU A 39 -0.23 10.43 8.15
C GLU A 39 -0.65 11.69 8.96
N PRO A 40 -1.57 12.55 8.50
CA PRO A 40 -1.99 13.72 9.29
C PRO A 40 -2.90 13.36 10.48
N THR A 41 -3.40 12.13 10.55
CA THR A 41 -4.37 11.69 11.58
C THR A 41 -3.73 10.97 12.76
N VAL A 42 -2.42 10.71 12.71
CA VAL A 42 -1.70 10.02 13.81
C VAL A 42 -1.11 10.99 14.82
N LYS A 43 -1.15 10.60 16.08
CA LYS A 43 -0.38 11.22 17.15
C LYS A 43 1.10 10.88 16.94
N ASP A 44 1.97 11.88 17.05
CA ASP A 44 3.38 11.76 16.64
C ASP A 44 4.38 12.01 17.78
N LYS A 45 3.93 12.68 18.84
CA LYS A 45 4.72 12.96 20.05
C LYS A 45 4.18 12.14 21.21
N ASP A 46 5.05 11.81 22.16
CA ASP A 46 4.70 11.13 23.41
C ASP A 46 3.97 9.80 23.17
N VAL A 47 4.50 9.02 22.22
CA VAL A 47 4.00 7.71 21.76
C VAL A 47 5.17 6.77 21.49
N GLU A 48 4.90 5.47 21.47
CA GLU A 48 5.93 4.48 21.20
C GLU A 48 6.55 4.65 19.79
N LEU A 49 7.87 4.54 19.71
CA LEU A 49 8.57 4.48 18.43
C LEU A 49 8.38 3.11 17.76
N LEU A 50 8.19 3.10 16.46
CA LEU A 50 7.80 1.94 15.66
C LEU A 50 8.97 1.39 14.85
N HIS A 51 9.14 0.08 14.86
CA HIS A 51 10.11 -0.60 14.00
C HIS A 51 9.82 -0.31 12.53
N THR A 52 10.78 0.31 11.85
CA THR A 52 10.59 0.88 10.51
C THR A 52 11.55 0.25 9.51
N PRO A 53 11.10 -0.71 8.68
CA PRO A 53 11.90 -1.25 7.60
C PRO A 53 12.26 -0.16 6.58
N GLU A 54 13.52 0.25 6.57
CA GLU A 54 14.01 1.26 5.63
C GLU A 54 14.83 0.59 4.53
N ASN A 55 14.38 0.77 3.28
CA ASN A 55 15.00 0.21 2.07
C ASN A 55 15.27 -1.32 2.16
N PRO A 56 14.24 -2.16 2.39
CA PRO A 56 14.42 -3.61 2.32
C PRO A 56 14.92 -4.02 0.92
N VAL A 57 15.77 -5.05 0.90
CA VAL A 57 16.12 -5.80 -0.31
C VAL A 57 14.83 -6.31 -0.96
N ASP A 58 14.79 -6.41 -2.29
CA ASP A 58 13.55 -6.74 -3.04
C ASP A 58 12.94 -8.09 -2.62
N GLU A 59 13.79 -9.05 -2.28
CA GLU A 59 13.38 -10.36 -1.76
C GLU A 59 12.63 -10.22 -0.43
N CYS A 60 12.95 -9.23 0.41
CA CYS A 60 12.37 -9.02 1.73
C CYS A 60 11.11 -8.13 1.76
N LEU A 61 10.54 -7.77 0.60
CA LEU A 61 9.39 -6.87 0.53
C LEU A 61 8.17 -7.39 1.30
N LEU A 62 7.92 -8.71 1.27
CA LEU A 62 6.82 -9.32 2.01
C LEU A 62 6.99 -9.17 3.52
N THR A 63 8.18 -9.47 4.04
CA THR A 63 8.52 -9.29 5.46
C THR A 63 8.38 -7.82 5.87
N ALA A 64 8.93 -6.90 5.08
CA ALA A 64 8.85 -5.47 5.36
C ALA A 64 7.41 -4.97 5.40
N VAL A 65 6.58 -5.33 4.42
CA VAL A 65 5.16 -4.97 4.41
C VAL A 65 4.42 -5.53 5.63
N THR A 66 4.70 -6.78 5.99
CA THR A 66 4.11 -7.41 7.19
C THR A 66 4.49 -6.66 8.47
N CYS A 67 5.75 -6.22 8.59
CA CYS A 67 6.19 -5.40 9.71
C CYS A 67 5.46 -4.05 9.77
N PHE A 68 5.24 -3.40 8.62
CA PHE A 68 4.41 -2.20 8.56
C PHE A 68 2.96 -2.49 9.00
N GLN A 69 2.34 -3.58 8.54
CA GLN A 69 0.97 -3.94 8.96
C GLN A 69 0.86 -4.17 10.47
N ARG A 70 1.86 -4.79 11.11
CA ARG A 70 1.93 -4.94 12.56
C ARG A 70 2.10 -3.59 13.26
N GLY A 71 2.99 -2.74 12.77
CA GLY A 71 3.23 -1.41 13.33
C GLY A 71 2.01 -0.48 13.25
N ILE A 72 1.14 -0.63 12.25
CA ILE A 72 -0.13 0.12 12.16
C ILE A 72 -1.02 -0.10 13.40
N LEU A 73 -0.95 -1.26 14.05
CA LEU A 73 -1.75 -1.58 15.24
C LEU A 73 -1.35 -0.77 16.48
N ASN A 74 -0.13 -0.24 16.48
CA ASN A 74 0.43 0.52 17.60
C ASN A 74 0.28 2.04 17.40
N LEU A 75 -0.39 2.46 16.33
CA LEU A 75 -0.66 3.88 16.09
C LEU A 75 -1.82 4.37 16.96
N GLU A 76 -1.74 5.64 17.34
CA GLU A 76 -2.80 6.35 18.04
C GLU A 76 -3.34 7.50 17.17
N PRO A 77 -4.66 7.80 17.24
CA PRO A 77 -5.20 8.98 16.58
C PRO A 77 -4.68 10.26 17.23
N ALA A 78 -4.46 11.31 16.43
CA ALA A 78 -3.97 12.61 16.92
C ALA A 78 -4.95 13.27 17.89
N ASN A 79 -6.26 13.10 17.67
CA ASN A 79 -7.34 13.60 18.50
C ASN A 79 -8.68 12.94 18.11
N HIS A 80 -9.74 13.25 18.85
CA HIS A 80 -11.08 12.71 18.60
C HIS A 80 -11.66 13.11 17.23
N GLN A 81 -11.36 14.31 16.73
CA GLN A 81 -11.92 14.83 15.47
C GLN A 81 -11.49 13.99 14.25
N VAL A 82 -10.26 13.45 14.27
CA VAL A 82 -9.74 12.63 13.17
C VAL A 82 -9.96 11.13 13.36
N ASN A 83 -10.53 10.70 14.50
CA ASN A 83 -10.60 9.29 14.89
C ASN A 83 -11.38 8.40 13.89
N SER A 84 -12.43 8.93 13.28
CA SER A 84 -13.20 8.22 12.24
C SER A 84 -12.33 7.90 11.01
N THR A 85 -11.58 8.89 10.53
CA THR A 85 -10.66 8.74 9.40
C THR A 85 -9.50 7.82 9.76
N PHE A 86 -8.94 7.98 10.96
CA PHE A 86 -7.90 7.11 11.50
C PHE A 86 -8.35 5.64 11.53
N THR A 87 -9.52 5.35 12.11
CA THR A 87 -10.05 3.98 12.23
C THR A 87 -10.34 3.36 10.87
N GLN A 88 -10.89 4.14 9.94
CA GLN A 88 -11.18 3.66 8.59
C GLN A 88 -9.89 3.33 7.81
N THR A 89 -8.90 4.22 7.86
CA THR A 89 -7.64 4.05 7.13
C THR A 89 -6.78 2.93 7.72
N THR A 90 -6.64 2.84 9.04
CA THR A 90 -5.93 1.74 9.71
C THR A 90 -6.57 0.38 9.43
N LYS A 91 -7.92 0.29 9.40
CA LYS A 91 -8.64 -0.95 9.03
C LYS A 91 -8.29 -1.43 7.63
N VAL A 92 -8.17 -0.53 6.66
CA VAL A 92 -7.76 -0.86 5.28
C VAL A 92 -6.30 -1.34 5.25
N LEU A 93 -5.40 -0.63 5.94
CA LEU A 93 -3.97 -0.94 5.93
C LEU A 93 -3.62 -2.20 6.72
N LYS A 94 -4.39 -2.56 7.74
CA LYS A 94 -4.24 -3.81 8.48
C LYS A 94 -4.61 -5.03 7.63
N ASN A 95 -5.66 -4.92 6.82
CA ASN A 95 -6.34 -6.08 6.24
C ASN A 95 -6.01 -6.32 4.76
N PHE A 96 -5.17 -5.49 4.12
CA PHE A 96 -4.85 -5.72 2.72
C PHE A 96 -3.93 -6.93 2.55
N THR A 97 -4.21 -7.74 1.52
CA THR A 97 -3.29 -8.79 1.09
C THR A 97 -2.20 -8.21 0.20
N PHE A 98 -0.94 -8.42 0.59
CA PHE A 98 0.21 -8.14 -0.25
C PHE A 98 0.49 -9.37 -1.13
N SER A 99 0.49 -9.19 -2.44
CA SER A 99 0.70 -10.27 -3.41
C SER A 99 1.97 -9.96 -4.20
N ASN A 100 3.12 -10.26 -3.60
CA ASN A 100 4.43 -10.15 -4.21
C ASN A 100 5.18 -11.48 -3.97
N PRO A 101 5.79 -12.11 -4.99
CA PRO A 101 6.58 -13.35 -4.85
C PRO A 101 7.89 -13.19 -4.05
N GLY A 102 7.98 -12.25 -3.11
CA GLY A 102 9.16 -12.08 -2.27
C GLY A 102 9.32 -13.24 -1.27
N GLU A 103 10.55 -13.49 -0.86
CA GLU A 103 10.89 -14.48 0.15
C GLU A 103 10.59 -13.95 1.56
N GLN A 104 10.34 -14.88 2.48
CA GLN A 104 10.27 -14.54 3.89
C GLN A 104 11.70 -14.43 4.42
N CYS A 105 12.22 -13.20 4.45
CA CYS A 105 13.55 -12.96 5.01
C CYS A 105 13.60 -13.26 6.52
N GLU A 106 14.75 -13.77 6.99
CA GLU A 106 14.98 -14.18 8.38
C GLU A 106 14.97 -13.01 9.38
N SER A 107 15.11 -11.77 8.90
CA SER A 107 15.09 -10.58 9.77
C SER A 107 13.72 -10.38 10.42
N SER A 108 13.67 -10.44 11.75
CA SER A 108 12.48 -10.10 12.52
C SER A 108 12.18 -8.59 12.45
N CYS A 109 10.92 -8.18 12.70
CA CYS A 109 10.56 -6.76 12.66
C CYS A 109 11.35 -5.94 13.68
N GLU A 110 11.71 -6.54 14.81
CA GLU A 110 12.41 -5.94 15.93
C GLU A 110 13.85 -5.53 15.57
N SER A 111 14.41 -6.11 14.50
CA SER A 111 15.73 -5.75 13.98
C SER A 111 15.78 -4.36 13.34
N TYR A 112 14.64 -3.82 12.90
CA TYR A 112 14.60 -2.53 12.24
C TYR A 112 14.66 -1.38 13.24
N LYS A 113 15.33 -0.28 12.84
CA LYS A 113 15.40 0.94 13.62
C LYS A 113 13.99 1.46 13.93
N LYS A 114 13.80 1.91 15.16
CA LYS A 114 12.55 2.55 15.58
C LYS A 114 12.50 4.00 15.08
N LYS A 115 11.33 4.45 14.63
CA LYS A 115 11.06 5.84 14.22
C LYS A 115 9.71 6.32 14.78
N ASN A 116 9.49 7.63 14.77
CA ASN A 116 8.18 8.17 15.16
C ASN A 116 7.09 7.78 14.15
N PRO A 117 5.79 7.87 14.52
CA PRO A 117 4.68 7.51 13.66
C PRO A 117 4.68 8.14 12.27
N LYS A 118 5.01 9.43 12.14
CA LYS A 118 5.05 10.09 10.83
C LYS A 118 6.18 9.57 9.96
N GLU A 119 7.37 9.39 10.51
CA GLU A 119 8.51 8.82 9.79
C GLU A 119 8.28 7.36 9.39
N PHE A 120 7.64 6.59 10.27
CA PHE A 120 7.18 5.23 9.98
C PHE A 120 6.25 5.21 8.76
N LEU A 121 5.22 6.07 8.73
CA LEU A 121 4.28 6.14 7.60
C LEU A 121 4.93 6.67 6.31
N LYS A 122 5.87 7.62 6.41
CA LYS A 122 6.67 8.08 5.25
C LYS A 122 7.51 6.96 4.67
N SER A 123 8.11 6.13 5.52
CA SER A 123 8.91 4.98 5.10
C SER A 123 8.02 3.92 4.45
N PHE A 124 6.82 3.69 4.99
CA PHE A 124 5.84 2.80 4.37
C PHE A 124 5.39 3.32 3.00
N ALA A 125 5.11 4.62 2.87
CA ALA A 125 4.76 5.23 1.59
C ALA A 125 5.90 5.10 0.56
N LYS A 126 7.16 5.25 1.00
CA LYS A 126 8.35 5.05 0.15
C LYS A 126 8.44 3.61 -0.34
N LEU A 127 8.22 2.63 0.54
CA LEU A 127 8.17 1.21 0.19
C LEU A 127 7.08 0.93 -0.85
N MET A 128 5.85 1.39 -0.61
CA MET A 128 4.75 1.17 -1.55
C MET A 128 4.98 1.86 -2.89
N THR A 129 5.66 3.01 -2.90
CA THR A 129 6.07 3.68 -4.14
C THR A 129 7.07 2.82 -4.93
N LYS A 130 8.00 2.14 -4.25
CA LYS A 130 8.93 1.19 -4.88
C LYS A 130 8.19 -0.01 -5.49
N VAL A 131 7.20 -0.56 -4.79
CA VAL A 131 6.39 -1.71 -5.28
C VAL A 131 5.51 -1.36 -6.49
N ILE A 132 5.12 -0.09 -6.63
CA ILE A 132 4.28 0.38 -7.76
C ILE A 132 5.10 0.59 -9.04
N ARG A 133 6.41 0.84 -8.92
CA ARG A 133 7.32 1.03 -10.06
C ARG A 133 7.65 -0.29 -10.70
#